data_AF-A0A3C0N5T9-F1
#
_entry.id   AF-A0A3C0N5T9-F1
#
_cell.length_a   1.000
_cell.length_b   1.000
_cell.length_c   1.000
_cell.angle_alpha   90.00
_cell.angle_beta   90.00
_cell.angle_gamma   90.00
#
_symmetry.space_group_name_H-M   'P 1'
#
loop_
_entity.id
_entity.type
_entity.pdbx_description
1 polymer ?
#
loop_
_entity_poly.entity_id
_entity_poly.type
_entity_poly.pdbx_seq_one_letter_code
_entity_poly.pdbx_strand_id
1 'polypeptide(L)'
;GSGEKRRWVEEIPVGFDREASPILATSSGYLQAIDNDKLMKIAQSKDLLVRLKHRPGKFVVQGSELVRVWPGERVNKTLSQQLNEAFILGKQRTEQQDVEFCVNQLVEVAIRAISPAVNDPFTAIRCIDQLSAGLCRLAEREFPSPYRYDDDNNLRVIADPVTFAKLTDDAFNQIRQYSKPDVAVRIRMLEAIAV
;
A
#
# COMPACT_ATOMS: atom_id res chain seq x y z
N GLY A 1 -15.42 16.97 0.47
CA GLY A 1 -15.29 16.18 1.73
C GLY A 1 -16.38 15.12 1.89
N SER A 2 -17.63 15.49 2.19
CA SER A 2 -18.71 14.52 2.50
C SER A 2 -19.55 14.07 1.29
N GLY A 3 -19.65 14.89 0.23
CA GLY A 3 -20.42 14.57 -0.99
C GLY A 3 -19.75 13.53 -1.89
N GLU A 4 -18.43 13.62 -2.09
CA GLU A 4 -17.65 12.64 -2.87
C GLU A 4 -17.69 11.25 -2.27
N LYS A 5 -17.48 11.12 -0.94
CA LYS A 5 -17.51 9.83 -0.24
C LYS A 5 -18.84 9.07 -0.41
N ARG A 6 -19.96 9.78 -0.52
CA ARG A 6 -21.28 9.16 -0.75
C ARG A 6 -21.42 8.66 -2.19
N ARG A 7 -20.99 9.47 -3.17
CA ARG A 7 -21.02 9.11 -4.60
C ARG A 7 -20.25 7.82 -4.90
N TRP A 8 -19.07 7.63 -4.31
CA TRP A 8 -18.25 6.44 -4.57
C TRP A 8 -18.85 5.13 -4.01
N VAL A 9 -19.60 5.20 -2.91
CA VAL A 9 -20.26 4.02 -2.31
C VAL A 9 -21.47 3.59 -3.13
N GLU A 10 -22.14 4.55 -3.80
CA GLU A 10 -23.28 4.29 -4.68
C GLU A 10 -22.85 3.62 -6.01
N GLU A 11 -21.60 3.81 -6.45
CA GLU A 11 -21.05 3.20 -7.67
C GLU A 11 -20.58 1.74 -7.48
N ILE A 12 -20.38 1.30 -6.23
CA ILE A 12 -20.09 -0.10 -5.93
C ILE A 12 -21.41 -0.87 -5.89
N PRO A 13 -21.58 -1.93 -6.70
CA PRO A 13 -22.80 -2.74 -6.67
C PRO A 13 -23.10 -3.24 -5.25
N VAL A 14 -24.34 -3.06 -4.78
CA VAL A 14 -24.76 -3.51 -3.42
C VAL A 14 -24.54 -5.01 -3.23
N GLY A 15 -24.66 -5.79 -4.31
CA GLY A 15 -24.39 -7.24 -4.33
C GLY A 15 -22.91 -7.62 -4.40
N PHE A 16 -21.96 -6.67 -4.47
CA PHE A 16 -20.55 -6.95 -4.75
C PHE A 16 -19.97 -8.03 -3.82
N ASP A 17 -20.14 -7.91 -2.52
CA ASP A 17 -19.52 -8.86 -1.58
C ASP A 17 -20.10 -10.28 -1.69
N ARG A 18 -21.32 -10.43 -2.23
CA ARG A 18 -21.99 -11.72 -2.45
C ARG A 18 -21.75 -12.30 -3.84
N GLU A 19 -21.67 -11.45 -4.85
CA GLU A 19 -21.65 -11.83 -6.26
C GLU A 19 -20.26 -11.75 -6.88
N ALA A 20 -19.29 -11.10 -6.21
CA ALA A 20 -17.91 -11.09 -6.66
C ALA A 20 -17.24 -12.44 -6.40
N SER A 21 -16.44 -12.90 -7.37
CA SER A 21 -15.65 -14.12 -7.23
C SER A 21 -14.16 -13.80 -7.00
N PRO A 22 -13.47 -14.57 -6.14
CA PRO A 22 -12.06 -14.35 -5.86
C PRO A 22 -11.18 -14.87 -7.01
N ILE A 23 -10.06 -14.18 -7.23
CA ILE A 23 -8.94 -14.70 -8.03
C ILE A 23 -7.82 -15.05 -7.06
N LEU A 24 -7.42 -16.31 -7.06
CA LEU A 24 -6.39 -16.81 -6.15
C LEU A 24 -5.00 -16.63 -6.76
N ALA A 25 -4.03 -16.35 -5.89
CA ALA A 25 -2.62 -16.28 -6.25
C ALA A 25 -2.11 -17.64 -6.73
N THR A 26 -1.44 -17.68 -7.87
CA THR A 26 -0.85 -18.91 -8.42
C THR A 26 0.51 -19.25 -7.79
N SER A 27 1.15 -18.31 -7.09
CA SER A 27 2.43 -18.49 -6.41
C SER A 27 2.54 -17.62 -5.15
N SER A 28 3.56 -17.89 -4.33
CA SER A 28 3.89 -17.10 -3.14
C SER A 28 5.06 -16.15 -3.42
N GLY A 29 5.04 -14.96 -2.82
CA GLY A 29 6.13 -14.00 -2.92
C GLY A 29 5.74 -12.61 -2.45
N TYR A 30 6.71 -11.68 -2.42
CA TYR A 30 6.42 -10.27 -2.23
C TYR A 30 5.81 -9.70 -3.50
N LEU A 31 4.67 -9.02 -3.37
CA LEU A 31 4.10 -8.24 -4.46
C LEU A 31 5.01 -7.04 -4.73
N GLN A 32 5.75 -7.07 -5.83
CA GLN A 32 6.73 -6.03 -6.19
C GLN A 32 6.06 -4.90 -6.96
N ALA A 33 5.14 -5.25 -7.85
CA ALA A 33 4.39 -4.30 -8.65
C ALA A 33 3.06 -4.89 -9.12
N ILE A 34 2.13 -3.99 -9.45
CA ILE A 34 0.90 -4.29 -10.15
C ILE A 34 0.94 -3.54 -11.48
N ASP A 35 0.71 -4.27 -12.58
CA ASP A 35 0.51 -3.67 -13.91
C ASP A 35 -0.89 -3.07 -13.97
N ASN A 36 -0.98 -1.78 -13.61
CA ASN A 36 -2.24 -1.04 -13.57
C ASN A 36 -2.87 -0.92 -14.96
N ASP A 37 -2.07 -0.79 -16.02
CA ASP A 37 -2.57 -0.63 -17.38
C ASP A 37 -3.17 -1.95 -17.89
N LYS A 38 -2.52 -3.07 -17.61
CA LYS A 38 -3.05 -4.40 -17.91
C LYS A 38 -4.33 -4.67 -17.13
N LEU A 39 -4.37 -4.36 -15.83
CA LEU A 39 -5.58 -4.49 -15.03
C LEU A 39 -6.74 -3.65 -15.60
N MET A 40 -6.48 -2.39 -15.92
CA MET A 40 -7.51 -1.48 -16.46
C MET A 40 -8.04 -2.00 -17.80
N LYS A 41 -7.15 -2.41 -18.71
CA LYS A 41 -7.55 -3.01 -20.01
C LYS A 41 -8.40 -4.27 -19.85
N ILE A 42 -8.02 -5.16 -18.93
CA ILE A 42 -8.82 -6.37 -18.65
C ILE A 42 -10.18 -5.99 -18.08
N ALA A 43 -10.22 -5.06 -17.12
CA ALA A 43 -11.46 -4.62 -16.49
C ALA A 43 -12.40 -3.94 -17.49
N GLN A 44 -11.89 -3.05 -18.34
CA GLN A 44 -12.69 -2.37 -19.36
C GLN A 44 -13.20 -3.34 -20.43
N SER A 45 -12.32 -4.16 -21.03
CA SER A 45 -12.69 -5.06 -22.13
C SER A 45 -13.71 -6.14 -21.77
N LYS A 46 -13.77 -6.52 -20.48
CA LYS A 46 -14.70 -7.53 -19.97
C LYS A 46 -15.79 -6.94 -19.08
N ASP A 47 -15.84 -5.62 -19.00
CA ASP A 47 -16.80 -4.86 -18.20
C ASP A 47 -16.85 -5.35 -16.74
N LEU A 48 -15.69 -5.34 -16.07
CA LEU A 48 -15.50 -5.86 -14.72
C LEU A 48 -15.23 -4.73 -13.74
N LEU A 49 -15.63 -4.96 -12.48
CA LEU A 49 -15.16 -4.23 -11.31
C LEU A 49 -14.20 -5.14 -10.52
N VAL A 50 -12.96 -4.69 -10.35
CA VAL A 50 -11.89 -5.42 -9.68
C VAL A 50 -11.52 -4.74 -8.36
N ARG A 51 -11.66 -5.42 -7.23
CA ARG A 51 -11.19 -4.95 -5.91
C ARG A 51 -9.89 -5.65 -5.54
N LEU A 52 -8.81 -4.88 -5.40
CA LEU A 52 -7.51 -5.38 -4.98
C LEU A 52 -7.54 -5.75 -3.49
N LYS A 53 -6.98 -6.91 -3.13
CA LYS A 53 -6.77 -7.30 -1.74
C LYS A 53 -5.39 -6.81 -1.24
N HIS A 54 -4.39 -6.87 -2.11
CA HIS A 54 -3.01 -6.57 -1.75
C HIS A 54 -2.46 -5.38 -2.54
N ARG A 55 -1.60 -4.60 -1.88
CA ARG A 55 -0.77 -3.56 -2.49
C ARG A 55 0.69 -4.02 -2.58
N PRO A 56 1.50 -3.45 -3.48
CA PRO A 56 2.93 -3.69 -3.50
C PRO A 56 3.56 -3.54 -2.12
N GLY A 57 4.55 -4.40 -1.82
CA GLY A 57 5.21 -4.50 -0.53
C GLY A 57 4.69 -5.61 0.38
N LYS A 58 3.50 -6.16 0.13
CA LYS A 58 2.92 -7.23 0.95
C LYS A 58 3.36 -8.61 0.46
N PHE A 59 3.55 -9.53 1.40
CA PHE A 59 3.80 -10.94 1.09
C PHE A 59 2.46 -11.63 0.77
N VAL A 60 2.39 -12.24 -0.41
CA VAL A 60 1.24 -13.01 -0.91
C VAL A 60 1.56 -14.49 -0.77
N VAL A 61 0.58 -15.26 -0.32
CA VAL A 61 0.67 -16.72 -0.21
C VAL A 61 -0.10 -17.35 -1.37
N GLN A 62 0.48 -18.37 -2.01
CA GLN A 62 -0.20 -19.16 -3.02
C GLN A 62 -1.56 -19.65 -2.51
N GLY A 63 -2.60 -19.50 -3.33
CA GLY A 63 -3.98 -19.85 -2.97
C GLY A 63 -4.73 -18.78 -2.17
N SER A 64 -4.08 -17.69 -1.75
CA SER A 64 -4.77 -16.54 -1.15
C SER A 64 -5.42 -15.64 -2.20
N GLU A 65 -6.43 -14.85 -1.80
CA GLU A 65 -7.12 -13.93 -2.70
C GLU A 65 -6.20 -12.76 -3.12
N LEU A 66 -5.94 -12.60 -4.42
CA LEU A 66 -5.29 -11.40 -4.98
C LEU A 66 -6.30 -10.26 -5.16
N VAL A 67 -7.45 -10.60 -5.75
CA VAL A 67 -8.52 -9.67 -6.08
C VAL A 67 -9.89 -10.34 -5.94
N ARG A 68 -10.92 -9.51 -5.83
CA ARG A 68 -12.32 -9.91 -6.06
C ARG A 68 -12.84 -9.25 -7.32
N VAL A 69 -13.53 -10.01 -8.16
CA VAL A 69 -14.02 -9.57 -9.47
C VAL A 69 -15.54 -9.67 -9.51
N TRP A 70 -16.20 -8.59 -9.91
CA TRP A 70 -17.63 -8.54 -10.15
C TRP A 70 -17.92 -8.17 -11.62
N PRO A 71 -18.94 -8.79 -12.26
CA PRO A 71 -19.74 -9.92 -11.77
C PRO A 71 -18.91 -11.20 -11.69
N GLY A 72 -19.05 -11.96 -10.60
CA GLY A 72 -18.23 -13.15 -10.35
C GLY A 72 -18.47 -14.29 -11.33
N GLU A 73 -19.66 -14.37 -11.93
CA GLU A 73 -20.00 -15.34 -12.98
C GLU A 73 -19.12 -15.22 -14.23
N ARG A 74 -18.48 -14.06 -14.45
CA ARG A 74 -17.54 -13.85 -15.57
C ARG A 74 -16.14 -14.43 -15.28
N VAL A 75 -15.89 -14.91 -14.06
CA VAL A 75 -14.63 -15.53 -13.68
C VAL A 75 -14.51 -16.91 -14.31
N ASN A 76 -13.48 -17.06 -15.15
CA ASN A 76 -13.09 -18.32 -15.75
C ASN A 76 -11.56 -18.47 -15.71
N LYS A 77 -11.05 -19.66 -16.06
CA LYS A 77 -9.61 -19.96 -15.99
C LYS A 77 -8.75 -18.95 -16.76
N THR A 78 -9.19 -18.53 -17.95
CA THR A 78 -8.48 -17.56 -18.78
C THR A 78 -8.40 -16.18 -18.11
N LEU A 79 -9.52 -15.69 -17.55
CA LEU A 79 -9.53 -14.43 -16.81
C LEU A 79 -8.64 -14.49 -15.56
N SER A 80 -8.72 -15.60 -14.80
CA SER A 80 -7.88 -15.80 -13.61
C SER A 80 -6.39 -15.77 -13.94
N GLN A 81 -5.99 -16.36 -15.07
CA GLN A 81 -4.61 -16.33 -15.54
C GLN A 81 -4.19 -14.90 -15.95
N GLN A 82 -4.98 -14.23 -16.77
CA GLN A 82 -4.69 -12.86 -17.22
C GLN A 82 -4.56 -11.88 -16.05
N LEU A 83 -5.42 -11.99 -15.05
CA LEU A 83 -5.36 -11.18 -13.84
C LEU A 83 -4.12 -11.52 -13.01
N ASN A 84 -3.78 -12.80 -12.80
CA ASN A 84 -2.55 -13.19 -12.11
C ASN A 84 -1.29 -12.62 -12.78
N GLU A 85 -1.23 -12.62 -14.11
CA GLU A 85 -0.11 -12.06 -14.85
C GLU A 85 0.03 -10.52 -14.73
N ALA A 86 -0.97 -9.83 -14.16
CA ALA A 86 -0.85 -8.41 -13.82
C ALA A 86 -0.19 -8.18 -12.44
N PHE A 87 -0.01 -9.23 -11.63
CA PHE A 87 0.66 -9.17 -10.33
C PHE A 87 2.08 -9.71 -10.45
N ILE A 88 3.06 -8.85 -10.20
CA ILE A 88 4.48 -9.20 -10.28
C ILE A 88 4.94 -9.60 -8.88
N LEU A 89 5.11 -10.90 -8.67
CA LEU A 89 5.61 -11.46 -7.41
C LEU A 89 7.11 -11.76 -7.52
N GLY A 90 7.85 -11.46 -6.46
CA GLY A 90 9.29 -11.75 -6.36
C GLY A 90 9.71 -12.27 -4.99
N LYS A 91 10.97 -12.72 -4.90
CA LYS A 91 11.53 -13.31 -3.66
C LYS A 91 11.80 -12.28 -2.57
N GLN A 92 11.99 -11.02 -2.95
CA GLN A 92 12.32 -9.92 -2.05
C GLN A 92 11.38 -8.74 -2.28
N ARG A 93 11.15 -7.98 -1.22
CA ARG A 93 10.43 -6.71 -1.27
C ARG A 93 11.28 -5.67 -2.01
N THR A 94 10.63 -4.79 -2.77
CA THR A 94 11.29 -3.76 -3.59
C THR A 94 10.60 -2.42 -3.43
N GLU A 95 11.33 -1.32 -3.61
CA GLU A 95 10.79 0.05 -3.56
C GLU A 95 9.95 0.48 -4.77
N GLN A 96 10.04 -0.24 -5.89
CA GLN A 96 9.52 0.16 -7.21
C GLN A 96 8.10 0.73 -7.20
N GLN A 97 7.17 0.12 -6.45
CA GLN A 97 5.81 0.62 -6.25
C GLN A 97 5.41 0.64 -4.77
N ASP A 98 6.39 0.68 -3.86
CA ASP A 98 6.17 0.55 -2.42
C ASP A 98 6.89 1.65 -1.65
N VAL A 99 6.19 2.76 -1.44
CA VAL A 99 6.71 3.90 -0.67
C VAL A 99 6.93 3.56 0.81
N GLU A 100 6.19 2.59 1.37
CA GLU A 100 6.42 2.13 2.75
C GLU A 100 7.78 1.45 2.87
N PHE A 101 8.35 0.89 1.80
CA PHE A 101 9.65 0.23 1.86
C PHE A 101 10.74 1.19 2.32
N CYS A 102 10.85 2.38 1.71
CA CYS A 102 11.86 3.37 2.06
C CYS A 102 11.71 3.86 3.50
N VAL A 103 10.47 4.08 3.95
CA VAL A 103 10.17 4.44 5.36
C VAL A 103 10.64 3.33 6.30
N ASN A 104 10.25 2.08 6.01
CA ASN A 104 10.62 0.94 6.84
C ASN A 104 12.14 0.73 6.92
N GLN A 105 12.88 0.97 5.82
CA GLN A 105 14.34 0.87 5.82
C GLN A 105 14.98 1.91 6.76
N LEU A 106 14.53 3.18 6.72
CA LEU A 106 15.03 4.21 7.64
C LEU A 106 14.68 3.89 9.10
N VAL A 107 13.48 3.37 9.34
CA VAL A 107 13.05 2.93 10.68
C VAL A 107 13.91 1.78 11.18
N GLU A 108 14.18 0.77 10.34
CA GLU A 108 15.03 -0.38 10.68
C GLU A 108 16.45 0.07 11.05
N VAL A 109 17.03 1.01 10.30
CA VAL A 109 18.33 1.60 10.62
C VAL A 109 18.27 2.36 11.95
N ALA A 110 17.24 3.18 12.17
CA ALA A 110 17.08 3.95 13.41
C ALA A 110 16.98 3.04 14.65
N ILE A 111 16.13 2.00 14.61
CA ILE A 111 15.96 1.07 15.74
C ILE A 111 17.22 0.24 15.98
N ARG A 112 17.98 -0.11 14.93
CA ARG A 112 19.25 -0.83 15.07
C ARG A 112 20.32 0.05 15.70
N ALA A 113 20.37 1.33 15.32
CA ALA A 113 21.31 2.30 15.87
C ALA A 113 21.11 2.52 17.38
N ILE A 114 19.87 2.65 17.85
CA ILE A 114 19.54 2.80 19.29
C ILE A 114 19.43 1.47 20.04
N SER A 115 19.78 0.35 19.41
CA SER A 115 19.81 -0.92 20.10
C SER A 115 20.92 -0.93 21.17
N PRO A 116 20.78 -1.70 22.27
CA PRO A 116 21.79 -1.74 23.33
C PRO A 116 23.19 -2.12 22.86
N ALA A 117 23.30 -2.84 21.74
CA ALA A 117 24.58 -3.28 21.18
C ALA A 117 25.32 -2.17 20.40
N VAL A 118 24.58 -1.22 19.80
CA VAL A 118 25.16 -0.17 18.94
C VAL A 118 25.21 1.16 19.69
N ASN A 119 24.12 1.54 20.36
CA ASN A 119 24.02 2.75 21.18
C ASN A 119 24.47 4.04 20.46
N ASP A 120 24.02 4.22 19.21
CA ASP A 120 24.29 5.38 18.37
C ASP A 120 23.01 6.22 18.13
N PRO A 121 22.67 7.13 19.05
CA PRO A 121 21.50 7.99 18.91
C PRO A 121 21.63 8.99 17.76
N PHE A 122 22.84 9.36 17.32
CA PHE A 122 23.03 10.32 16.24
C PHE A 122 22.60 9.75 14.89
N THR A 123 22.87 8.48 14.62
CA THR A 123 22.35 7.82 13.42
C THR A 123 20.83 7.77 13.42
N ALA A 124 20.19 7.47 14.55
CA ALA A 124 18.73 7.48 14.64
C ALA A 124 18.13 8.89 14.44
N ILE A 125 18.74 9.93 15.01
CA ILE A 125 18.36 11.33 14.77
C ILE A 125 18.42 11.66 13.27
N ARG A 126 19.49 11.26 12.57
CA ARG A 126 19.59 11.47 11.11
C ARG A 126 18.51 10.73 10.33
N CYS A 127 18.14 9.52 10.74
CA CYS A 127 17.00 8.79 10.15
C CYS A 127 15.69 9.55 10.38
N ILE A 128 15.45 10.08 11.58
CA ILE A 128 14.28 10.90 11.91
C ILE A 128 14.22 12.16 11.03
N ASP A 129 15.36 12.83 10.80
CA ASP A 129 15.42 14.00 9.92
C ASP A 129 14.99 13.68 8.49
N GLN A 130 15.49 12.56 7.95
CA GLN A 130 15.14 12.12 6.59
C GLN A 130 13.67 11.68 6.49
N LEU A 131 13.15 11.00 7.52
CA LEU A 131 11.73 10.64 7.60
C LEU A 131 10.85 11.90 7.64
N SER A 132 11.19 12.89 8.47
CA SER A 132 10.47 14.17 8.57
C SER A 132 10.47 14.91 7.23
N ALA A 133 11.64 15.10 6.61
CA ALA A 133 11.75 15.75 5.30
C ALA A 133 10.97 15.01 4.20
N GLY A 134 10.94 13.67 4.24
CA GLY A 134 10.12 12.85 3.35
C GLY A 134 8.62 13.07 3.57
N LEU A 135 8.18 13.07 4.82
CA LEU A 135 6.77 13.27 5.18
C LEU A 135 6.29 14.69 4.85
N CYS A 136 7.08 15.74 5.11
CA CYS A 136 6.70 17.11 4.71
C CYS A 136 6.45 17.20 3.20
N ARG A 137 7.34 16.62 2.38
CA ARG A 137 7.15 16.57 0.91
C ARG A 137 5.92 15.76 0.49
N LEU A 138 5.54 14.75 1.26
CA LEU A 138 4.33 13.96 0.99
C LEU A 138 3.06 14.69 1.45
N ALA A 139 3.13 15.50 2.50
CA ALA A 139 2.00 16.29 2.99
C ALA A 139 1.52 17.34 1.97
N GLU A 140 2.41 17.82 1.12
CA GLU A 140 2.11 18.73 0.01
C GLU A 140 1.48 18.04 -1.21
N ARG A 141 1.39 16.70 -1.22
CA ARG A 141 0.87 15.93 -2.36
C ARG A 141 -0.53 15.41 -2.09
N GLU A 142 -1.32 15.36 -3.14
CA GLU A 142 -2.56 14.59 -3.12
C GLU A 142 -2.27 13.09 -3.16
N PHE A 143 -2.78 12.37 -2.17
CA PHE A 143 -2.71 10.92 -2.16
C PHE A 143 -3.73 10.34 -3.13
N PRO A 144 -3.36 9.30 -3.89
CA PRO A 144 -4.22 8.76 -4.93
C PRO A 144 -5.51 8.20 -4.32
N SER A 145 -6.62 8.47 -5.01
CA SER A 145 -7.91 7.85 -4.70
C SER A 145 -7.81 6.32 -4.77
N PRO A 146 -8.53 5.59 -3.89
CA PRO A 146 -8.68 4.14 -4.03
C PRO A 146 -9.39 3.75 -5.34
N TYR A 147 -10.14 4.66 -5.96
CA TYR A 147 -10.99 4.38 -7.11
C TYR A 147 -10.29 4.76 -8.43
N ARG A 148 -10.28 3.83 -9.40
CA ARG A 148 -9.74 4.04 -10.75
C ARG A 148 -10.86 3.88 -11.78
N TYR A 149 -10.99 4.89 -12.64
CA TYR A 149 -12.02 4.99 -13.67
C TYR A 149 -11.43 4.72 -15.05
N ASP A 150 -12.25 4.18 -15.96
CA ASP A 150 -11.93 4.17 -17.39
C ASP A 150 -12.29 5.50 -18.07
N ASP A 151 -12.01 5.60 -19.37
CA ASP A 151 -12.25 6.80 -20.18
C ASP A 151 -13.75 7.19 -20.26
N ASP A 152 -14.65 6.23 -20.01
CA ASP A 152 -16.10 6.41 -19.98
C ASP A 152 -16.61 6.74 -18.57
N ASN A 153 -15.71 7.03 -17.62
CA ASN A 153 -16.00 7.32 -16.21
C ASN A 153 -16.73 6.18 -15.47
N ASN A 154 -16.48 4.93 -15.84
CA ASN A 154 -16.93 3.77 -15.09
C ASN A 154 -15.88 3.33 -14.08
N LEU A 155 -16.30 3.01 -12.85
CA LEU A 155 -15.41 2.46 -11.83
C LEU A 155 -14.94 1.06 -12.25
N ARG A 156 -13.63 0.86 -12.41
CA ARG A 156 -13.05 -0.43 -12.86
C ARG A 156 -12.17 -1.09 -11.83
N VAL A 157 -11.39 -0.31 -11.06
CA VAL A 157 -10.49 -0.87 -10.05
C VAL A 157 -10.64 -0.13 -8.72
N ILE A 158 -10.77 -0.90 -7.64
CA ILE A 158 -10.75 -0.42 -6.26
C ILE A 158 -9.46 -0.93 -5.62
N ALA A 159 -8.53 -0.03 -5.34
CA ALA A 159 -7.26 -0.30 -4.69
C ALA A 159 -7.29 0.06 -3.20
N ASP A 160 -6.39 -0.56 -2.43
CA ASP A 160 -6.08 -0.13 -1.06
C ASP A 160 -4.99 0.96 -1.11
N PRO A 161 -5.32 2.23 -0.85
CA PRO A 161 -4.37 3.32 -0.98
C PRO A 161 -3.46 3.37 0.25
N VAL A 162 -2.21 3.78 0.03
CA VAL A 162 -1.38 4.25 1.14
C VAL A 162 -1.91 5.60 1.59
N THR A 163 -2.02 5.81 2.89
CA THR A 163 -2.46 7.10 3.45
C THR A 163 -1.29 7.81 4.12
N PHE A 164 -1.34 9.14 4.16
CA PHE A 164 -0.37 9.94 4.91
C PHE A 164 -0.27 9.47 6.37
N ALA A 165 -1.42 9.34 7.05
CA ALA A 165 -1.48 8.89 8.43
C ALA A 165 -0.76 7.55 8.64
N LYS A 166 -0.96 6.59 7.73
CA LYS A 166 -0.29 5.28 7.80
C LYS A 166 1.23 5.40 7.65
N LEU A 167 1.73 6.24 6.75
CA LEU A 167 3.16 6.47 6.58
C LEU A 167 3.78 7.17 7.78
N THR A 168 3.08 8.16 8.36
CA THR A 168 3.52 8.83 9.60
C THR A 168 3.58 7.84 10.76
N ASP A 169 2.57 6.97 10.89
CA ASP A 169 2.55 5.91 11.88
C ASP A 169 3.74 4.95 11.69
N ASP A 170 3.99 4.50 10.46
CA ASP A 170 5.09 3.60 10.14
C ASP A 170 6.46 4.23 10.43
N ALA A 171 6.62 5.53 10.15
CA ALA A 171 7.84 6.28 10.40
C ALA A 171 8.20 6.40 11.89
N PHE A 172 7.22 6.62 12.77
CA PHE A 172 7.51 7.04 14.15
C PHE A 172 7.12 6.03 15.23
N ASN A 173 6.15 5.14 15.00
CA ASN A 173 5.64 4.28 16.09
C ASN A 173 6.70 3.32 16.65
N GLN A 174 7.50 2.69 15.79
CA GLN A 174 8.57 1.80 16.25
C GLN A 174 9.71 2.58 16.90
N ILE A 175 10.17 3.67 16.28
CA ILE A 175 11.23 4.50 16.86
C ILE A 175 10.83 5.02 18.25
N ARG A 176 9.57 5.46 18.43
CA ARG A 176 9.02 5.84 19.74
C ARG A 176 9.12 4.71 20.77
N GLN A 177 8.80 3.48 20.36
CA GLN A 177 8.80 2.33 21.26
C GLN A 177 10.21 1.93 21.71
N TYR A 178 11.19 1.98 20.80
CA TYR A 178 12.55 1.54 21.07
C TYR A 178 13.45 2.63 21.66
N SER A 179 13.15 3.92 21.45
CA SER A 179 13.91 5.06 22.00
C SER A 179 13.60 5.41 23.47
N LYS A 180 12.92 4.52 24.21
CA LYS A 180 12.62 4.74 25.64
C LYS A 180 13.82 5.19 26.49
N PRO A 181 15.03 4.61 26.36
CA PRO A 181 16.18 5.07 27.14
C PRO A 181 16.77 6.39 26.59
N ASP A 182 16.60 6.68 25.30
CA ASP A 182 17.24 7.81 24.62
C ASP A 182 16.41 9.08 24.64
N VAL A 183 16.72 9.99 25.56
CA VAL A 183 16.04 11.30 25.67
C VAL A 183 16.22 12.14 24.39
N ALA A 184 17.45 12.20 23.85
CA ALA A 184 17.76 13.00 22.68
C ALA A 184 16.96 12.58 21.43
N VAL A 185 16.84 11.27 21.20
CA VAL A 185 16.07 10.70 20.08
C VAL A 185 14.58 11.03 20.23
N ARG A 186 14.04 10.94 21.44
CA ARG A 186 12.63 11.30 21.71
C ARG A 186 12.35 12.79 21.51
N ILE A 187 13.23 13.67 21.98
CA ILE A 187 13.12 15.12 21.73
C ILE A 187 13.11 15.38 20.22
N ARG A 188 14.06 14.80 19.48
CA ARG A 188 14.13 14.99 18.03
C ARG A 188 12.87 14.51 17.31
N MET A 189 12.31 13.38 17.74
CA MET A 189 11.06 12.85 17.18
C MET A 189 9.89 13.82 17.42
N LEU A 190 9.80 14.43 18.61
CA LEU A 190 8.76 15.43 18.89
C LEU A 190 8.94 16.69 18.04
N GLU A 191 10.17 17.17 17.88
CA GLU A 191 10.48 18.29 16.99
C GLU A 191 10.09 17.98 15.55
N ALA A 192 10.42 16.79 15.06
CA ALA A 192 10.11 16.35 13.70
C ALA A 192 8.60 16.26 13.40
N ILE A 193 7.76 16.03 14.41
CA ILE A 193 6.29 16.00 14.29
C ILE A 193 5.68 17.40 14.37
N ALA A 194 6.37 18.34 15.03
CA ALA A 194 5.89 19.71 15.22
C ALA A 194 6.12 20.61 13.98
N VAL A 195 6.87 20.13 12.98
CA VAL A 195 7.12 20.81 11.70
C VAL A 195 5.94 20.61 10.75
#